data_AF-A0A2G9GLF6-F1
#
_entry.id   AF-A0A2G9GLF6-F1
#
_cell.length_a   1.000
_cell.length_b   1.000
_cell.length_c   1.000
_cell.angle_alpha   90.00
_cell.angle_beta   90.00
_cell.angle_gamma   90.00
#
_symmetry.space_group_name_H-M   'P 1'
#
loop_
_entity.id
_entity.type
_entity.pdbx_description
1 polymer ?
#
loop_
_entity_poly.entity_id
_entity_poly.type
_entity_poly.pdbx_seq_one_letter_code
_entity_poly.pdbx_strand_id
1 'polypeptide(L)'
;MHFNHATMDQFPYPQSRKHLTKHKKRLTQDQVRILETNFSFNNRLEPDRKSRLALELGVPARQVAIWYQNKRAREKNQSLEFDYKALQLRLENVLADNARLKGEVQRLKAELSKIQGVLNSFISPSSCDEVGNANLISKHDLEREFYASLIGGGGAFGGQDGYDFFGRSVS
;
A
#
# COMPACT_ATOMS: atom_id res chain seq x y z
N MET A 1 -38.69 19.87 -12.66
CA MET A 1 -37.61 19.70 -11.66
C MET A 1 -36.40 20.45 -12.18
N HIS A 2 -36.18 21.66 -11.65
CA HIS A 2 -35.06 22.52 -12.04
C HIS A 2 -33.89 22.23 -11.10
N PHE A 3 -32.78 21.70 -11.63
CA PHE A 3 -31.53 21.61 -10.89
C PHE A 3 -30.76 22.92 -11.07
N ASN A 4 -30.60 23.65 -9.96
CA ASN A 4 -29.75 24.82 -9.87
C ASN A 4 -28.29 24.40 -10.06
N HIS A 5 -27.62 24.92 -11.10
CA HIS A 5 -26.18 24.83 -11.23
C HIS A 5 -25.57 26.04 -10.50
N ALA A 6 -25.20 25.82 -9.24
CA ALA A 6 -24.56 26.82 -8.41
C ALA A 6 -23.13 27.08 -8.89
N THR A 7 -22.90 28.35 -9.24
CA THR A 7 -21.66 29.14 -9.24
C THR A 7 -20.41 28.45 -8.73
N MET A 8 -19.48 28.14 -9.64
CA MET A 8 -18.07 27.90 -9.30
C MET A 8 -17.36 29.24 -9.37
N ASP A 9 -17.15 29.86 -8.21
CA ASP A 9 -16.49 31.14 -8.05
C ASP A 9 -15.13 31.19 -8.75
N GLN A 10 -14.90 32.34 -9.39
CA GLN A 10 -13.64 32.78 -9.98
C GLN A 10 -12.58 32.94 -8.89
N PHE A 11 -11.90 31.85 -8.52
CA PHE A 11 -10.61 31.97 -7.87
C PHE A 11 -9.58 32.42 -8.91
N PRO A 12 -8.95 33.60 -8.78
CA PRO A 12 -7.89 34.00 -9.69
C PRO A 12 -6.70 33.08 -9.43
N TYR A 13 -6.46 32.14 -10.35
CA TYR A 13 -5.25 31.35 -10.33
C TYR A 13 -4.06 32.30 -10.32
N PRO A 14 -3.11 32.18 -9.38
CA PRO A 14 -1.94 33.04 -9.36
C PRO A 14 -1.16 32.82 -10.66
N GLN A 15 -1.18 33.85 -11.51
CA GLN A 15 -0.39 33.94 -12.73
C GLN A 15 1.07 33.65 -12.35
N SER A 16 1.56 32.48 -12.78
CA SER A 16 2.95 32.11 -12.56
C SER A 16 3.84 33.18 -13.19
N ARG A 17 4.53 33.96 -12.33
CA ARG A 17 5.55 34.91 -12.79
C ARG A 17 6.56 34.10 -13.58
N LYS A 18 6.59 34.32 -14.90
CA LYS A 18 7.64 33.83 -15.80
C LYS A 18 8.95 34.49 -15.38
N HIS A 19 9.58 33.97 -14.32
CA HIS A 19 10.94 34.35 -13.95
C HIS A 19 11.82 33.98 -15.13
N LEU A 20 12.39 35.01 -15.76
CA LEU A 20 13.31 34.88 -16.88
C LEU A 20 14.34 33.80 -16.56
N THR A 21 14.37 32.77 -17.39
CA THR A 21 15.30 31.64 -17.29
C THR A 21 16.69 32.09 -17.69
N LYS A 22 17.34 32.91 -16.87
CA LYS A 22 18.79 33.14 -16.97
C LYS A 22 19.49 31.86 -16.52
N HIS A 23 20.03 31.14 -17.51
CA HIS A 23 20.99 30.03 -17.40
C HIS A 23 20.46 28.66 -16.95
N LYS A 24 19.47 28.12 -17.66
CA LYS A 24 19.23 26.65 -17.68
C LYS A 24 20.30 25.96 -18.56
N LYS A 25 21.58 26.02 -18.19
CA LYS A 25 22.60 25.15 -18.82
C LYS A 25 22.44 23.74 -18.21
N ARG A 26 22.32 22.71 -19.05
CA ARG A 26 22.35 21.31 -18.60
C ARG A 26 23.75 21.00 -18.10
N LEU A 27 23.85 20.21 -17.03
CA LEU A 27 25.13 19.67 -16.58
C LEU A 27 25.69 18.73 -17.66
N THR A 28 26.99 18.79 -17.90
CA THR A 28 27.69 17.87 -18.82
C THR A 28 27.76 16.46 -18.22
N GLN A 29 28.02 15.45 -19.06
CA GLN A 29 28.11 14.07 -18.59
C GLN A 29 29.23 13.89 -17.55
N ASP A 30 30.36 14.58 -17.72
CA ASP A 30 31.48 14.51 -16.77
C ASP A 30 31.13 15.18 -15.44
N GLN A 31 30.42 16.33 -15.48
CA GLN A 31 29.92 16.97 -14.26
C GLN A 31 28.96 16.05 -13.51
N VAL A 32 28.06 15.35 -14.23
CA VAL A 32 27.15 14.37 -13.64
C VAL A 32 27.93 13.21 -13.01
N ARG A 33 28.95 12.69 -13.68
CA ARG A 33 29.78 11.58 -13.15
C ARG A 33 30.46 11.95 -11.82
N ILE A 34 31.00 13.15 -11.72
CA ILE A 34 31.61 13.65 -10.48
C ILE A 34 30.54 13.80 -9.37
N LEU A 35 29.37 14.34 -9.71
CA LEU A 35 28.24 14.45 -8.78
C LEU A 35 27.77 13.08 -8.27
N GLU A 36 27.67 12.08 -9.15
CA GLU A 36 27.31 10.70 -8.80
C GLU A 36 28.34 10.07 -7.87
N THR A 37 29.63 10.21 -8.19
CA THR A 37 30.73 9.70 -7.35
C THR A 37 30.69 10.32 -5.95
N ASN A 38 30.49 11.63 -5.86
CA ASN A 38 30.41 12.33 -4.59
C ASN A 38 29.16 11.92 -3.78
N PHE A 39 28.03 11.77 -4.47
CA PHE A 39 26.76 11.35 -3.88
C PHE A 39 26.83 9.94 -3.29
N SER A 40 27.46 8.99 -4.01
CA SER A 40 27.66 7.63 -3.53
C SER A 40 28.49 7.57 -2.25
N PHE A 41 29.46 8.47 -2.09
CA PHE A 41 30.26 8.56 -0.87
C PHE A 41 29.51 9.26 0.27
N ASN A 42 28.72 10.30 -0.03
CA ASN A 42 27.90 10.99 0.96
C ASN A 42 26.65 11.62 0.31
N ASN A 43 25.48 11.10 0.68
CA ASN A 43 24.18 11.54 0.19
C ASN A 43 23.74 12.91 0.77
N ARG A 44 24.36 13.36 1.88
CA ARG A 44 24.09 14.67 2.50
C ARG A 44 24.99 15.75 1.91
N LEU A 45 24.34 16.74 1.28
CA LEU A 45 25.02 17.89 0.68
C LEU A 45 25.17 19.01 1.71
N GLU A 46 26.26 18.96 2.48
CA GLU A 46 26.60 20.01 3.45
C GLU A 46 26.94 21.35 2.75
N PRO A 47 26.62 22.52 3.34
CA PRO A 47 26.82 23.83 2.72
C PRO A 47 28.25 24.08 2.22
N ASP A 48 29.26 23.73 3.01
CA ASP A 48 30.67 23.94 2.65
C ASP A 48 31.14 23.01 1.54
N ARG A 49 30.63 21.77 1.53
CA ARG A 49 30.93 20.79 0.48
C ARG A 49 30.25 21.20 -0.83
N LYS A 50 29.02 21.71 -0.76
CA LYS A 50 28.30 22.25 -1.91
C LYS A 50 29.07 23.38 -2.58
N SER A 51 29.57 24.34 -1.81
CA SER A 51 30.33 25.47 -2.35
C SER A 51 31.62 25.01 -3.02
N ARG A 52 32.36 24.08 -2.41
CA ARG A 52 33.57 23.49 -3.02
C ARG A 52 33.26 22.73 -4.31
N LEU A 53 32.24 21.86 -4.28
CA LEU A 53 31.84 21.07 -5.44
C LEU A 53 31.33 21.94 -6.59
N ALA A 54 30.61 23.02 -6.28
CA ALA A 54 30.18 24.00 -7.26
C ALA A 54 31.37 24.69 -7.95
N LEU A 55 32.39 25.06 -7.18
CA LEU A 55 33.62 25.67 -7.69
C LEU A 55 34.40 24.70 -8.58
N GLU A 56 34.61 23.46 -8.12
CA GLU A 56 35.32 22.40 -8.86
C GLU A 56 34.65 22.09 -10.19
N LEU A 57 33.32 22.02 -10.21
CA LEU A 57 32.54 21.73 -11.42
C LEU A 57 32.34 22.96 -12.33
N GLY A 58 32.67 24.16 -11.86
CA GLY A 58 32.39 25.42 -12.55
C GLY A 58 30.89 25.69 -12.74
N VAL A 59 30.04 25.21 -11.83
CA VAL A 59 28.58 25.34 -11.92
C VAL A 59 28.00 26.08 -10.71
N PRO A 60 26.85 26.75 -10.85
CA PRO A 60 26.23 27.41 -9.70
C PRO A 60 25.86 26.41 -8.59
N ALA A 61 26.12 26.75 -7.32
CA ALA A 61 25.77 25.93 -6.16
C ALA A 61 24.29 25.51 -6.12
N ARG A 62 23.40 26.34 -6.69
CA ARG A 62 21.98 26.02 -6.87
C ARG A 62 21.77 24.80 -7.78
N GLN A 63 22.53 24.65 -8.86
CA GLN A 63 22.42 23.49 -9.74
C GLN A 63 22.86 22.20 -9.05
N VAL A 64 23.95 22.26 -8.26
CA VAL A 64 24.37 21.14 -7.40
C VAL A 64 23.26 20.76 -6.43
N ALA A 65 22.66 21.74 -5.75
CA ALA A 65 21.56 21.49 -4.82
C ALA A 65 20.34 20.82 -5.49
N ILE A 66 19.90 21.34 -6.64
CA ILE A 66 18.79 20.78 -7.41
C ILE A 66 19.12 19.37 -7.89
N TRP A 67 20.36 19.13 -8.33
CA TRP A 67 20.78 17.81 -8.77
C TRP A 67 20.70 16.79 -7.63
N TYR A 68 21.20 17.13 -6.42
CA TYR A 68 21.10 16.26 -5.24
C TYR A 68 19.65 15.99 -4.83
N GLN A 69 18.79 17.02 -4.87
CA GLN A 69 17.35 16.87 -4.61
C GLN A 69 16.71 15.90 -5.61
N ASN A 70 16.97 16.08 -6.90
CA ASN A 70 16.44 15.23 -7.96
C ASN A 70 16.97 13.80 -7.87
N LYS A 71 18.25 13.62 -7.53
CA LYS A 71 18.86 12.30 -7.34
C LYS A 71 18.17 11.54 -6.21
N ARG A 72 17.97 12.18 -5.05
CA ARG A 72 17.21 11.57 -3.93
C ARG A 72 15.76 11.28 -4.29
N ALA A 73 15.09 12.19 -5.01
CA ALA A 73 13.72 11.96 -5.47
C ALA A 73 13.62 10.75 -6.39
N ARG A 74 14.58 10.60 -7.32
CA ARG A 74 14.65 9.43 -8.21
C ARG A 74 14.90 8.14 -7.44
N GLU A 75 15.83 8.13 -6.49
CA GLU A 75 16.10 6.92 -5.68
C GLU A 75 14.89 6.52 -4.85
N LYS A 76 14.19 7.50 -4.26
CA LYS A 76 12.94 7.23 -3.55
C LYS A 76 11.89 6.62 -4.48
N ASN A 77 11.72 7.18 -5.68
CA ASN A 77 10.77 6.63 -6.66
C ASN A 77 11.17 5.22 -7.12
N GLN A 78 12.46 4.98 -7.37
CA GLN A 78 12.95 3.65 -7.73
C GLN A 78 12.70 2.61 -6.63
N SER A 79 12.91 2.98 -5.36
CA SER A 79 12.57 2.12 -4.22
C SER A 79 11.07 1.82 -4.19
N LEU A 80 10.21 2.84 -4.31
CA LEU A 80 8.76 2.67 -4.31
C LEU A 80 8.27 1.81 -5.48
N GLU A 81 8.84 1.98 -6.67
CA GLU A 81 8.53 1.15 -7.84
C GLU A 81 8.92 -0.31 -7.62
N PHE A 82 10.06 -0.56 -6.99
CA PHE A 82 10.48 -1.91 -6.62
C PHE A 82 9.53 -2.54 -5.58
N ASP A 83 9.22 -1.80 -4.51
CA ASP A 83 8.32 -2.25 -3.45
C ASP A 83 6.91 -2.54 -3.98
N TYR A 84 6.41 -1.68 -4.87
CA TYR A 84 5.13 -1.88 -5.54
C TYR A 84 5.10 -3.18 -6.34
N LYS A 85 6.15 -3.46 -7.13
CA LYS A 85 6.26 -4.71 -7.90
C LYS A 85 6.33 -5.93 -7.00
N ALA A 86 7.09 -5.86 -5.91
CA ALA A 86 7.17 -6.94 -4.93
C ALA A 86 5.81 -7.22 -4.28
N LEU A 87 5.07 -6.16 -3.94
CA LEU A 87 3.72 -6.27 -3.37
C LEU A 87 2.72 -6.85 -4.38
N GLN A 88 2.80 -6.44 -5.64
CA GLN A 88 1.95 -6.98 -6.71
C GLN A 88 2.17 -8.49 -6.88
N LEU A 89 3.42 -8.95 -6.94
CA LEU A 89 3.74 -10.38 -7.04
C LEU A 89 3.20 -11.16 -5.84
N ARG A 90 3.31 -10.60 -4.64
CA ARG A 90 2.75 -11.21 -3.42
C ARG A 90 1.23 -11.32 -3.49
N LEU A 91 0.56 -10.29 -3.99
CA LEU A 91 -0.89 -10.31 -4.19
C LEU A 91 -1.30 -11.41 -5.17
N GLU A 92 -0.62 -11.51 -6.30
CA GLU A 92 -0.89 -12.55 -7.31
C GLU A 92 -0.75 -13.96 -6.73
N ASN A 93 0.30 -14.21 -5.95
CA ASN A 93 0.51 -15.49 -5.26
C ASN A 93 -0.62 -15.80 -4.27
N VAL A 94 -1.01 -14.82 -3.43
CA VAL A 94 -2.10 -14.99 -2.46
C VAL A 94 -3.43 -15.25 -3.17
N LEU A 95 -3.70 -14.59 -4.30
CA LEU A 95 -4.90 -14.83 -5.09
C LEU A 95 -4.91 -16.24 -5.70
N ALA A 96 -3.77 -16.71 -6.22
CA ALA A 96 -3.64 -18.07 -6.74
C ALA A 96 -3.87 -19.12 -5.65
N ASP A 97 -3.28 -18.92 -4.46
CA ASP A 97 -3.50 -19.79 -3.31
C ASP A 97 -4.95 -19.77 -2.84
N ASN A 98 -5.57 -18.59 -2.79
CA ASN A 98 -6.97 -18.46 -2.43
C ASN A 98 -7.90 -19.21 -3.40
N ALA A 99 -7.62 -19.12 -4.71
CA ALA A 99 -8.37 -19.84 -5.73
C ALA A 99 -8.22 -21.35 -5.58
N ARG A 100 -6.99 -21.84 -5.33
CA ARG A 100 -6.72 -23.26 -5.06
C ARG A 100 -7.47 -23.75 -3.82
N LEU A 101 -7.36 -23.04 -2.71
CA LEU A 101 -8.02 -23.40 -1.45
C LEU A 101 -9.54 -23.39 -1.59
N LYS A 102 -10.12 -22.42 -2.32
CA LYS A 102 -11.55 -22.42 -2.63
C LYS A 102 -11.97 -23.66 -3.41
N GLY A 103 -11.16 -24.08 -4.38
CA GLY A 103 -11.39 -25.33 -5.11
C GLY A 103 -11.35 -26.56 -4.20
N GLU A 104 -10.36 -26.64 -3.31
CA GLU A 104 -10.25 -27.73 -2.32
C GLU A 104 -11.46 -27.76 -1.37
N VAL A 105 -11.89 -26.60 -0.87
CA VAL A 105 -13.08 -26.48 -0.02
C VAL A 105 -14.34 -26.95 -0.76
N GLN A 106 -14.53 -26.57 -2.02
CA GLN A 106 -15.66 -27.03 -2.81
C GLN A 106 -15.63 -28.54 -3.03
N ARG A 107 -14.46 -29.11 -3.35
CA ARG A 107 -14.26 -30.56 -3.50
C ARG A 107 -14.61 -31.31 -2.22
N LEU A 108 -14.06 -30.88 -1.08
CA LEU A 108 -14.32 -31.50 0.22
C LEU A 108 -15.79 -31.40 0.62
N LYS A 109 -16.44 -30.25 0.37
CA LYS A 109 -17.89 -30.09 0.59
C LYS A 109 -18.71 -31.07 -0.27
N ALA A 110 -18.33 -31.28 -1.53
CA ALA A 110 -19.00 -32.23 -2.41
C ALA A 110 -18.81 -33.69 -1.93
N GLU A 111 -17.62 -34.04 -1.45
CA GLU A 111 -17.33 -35.36 -0.86
C GLU A 111 -18.15 -35.59 0.42
N LEU A 112 -18.18 -34.62 1.33
CA LEU A 112 -19.00 -34.70 2.54
C LEU A 112 -20.48 -34.87 2.21
N SER A 113 -21.00 -34.13 1.23
CA SER A 113 -22.39 -34.25 0.81
C SER A 113 -22.70 -35.63 0.22
N LYS A 114 -21.78 -36.22 -0.55
CA LYS A 114 -21.93 -37.61 -1.06
C LYS A 114 -21.96 -38.61 0.08
N ILE A 115 -21.03 -38.52 1.03
CA ILE A 115 -20.97 -39.41 2.19
C ILE A 115 -22.25 -39.29 3.03
N GLN A 116 -22.74 -38.07 3.26
CA GLN A 116 -24.02 -37.83 3.94
C GLN A 116 -25.21 -38.46 3.19
N GLY A 117 -25.27 -38.32 1.87
CA GLY A 117 -26.31 -38.94 1.05
C GLY A 117 -26.28 -40.48 1.11
N VAL A 118 -25.09 -41.05 1.07
CA VAL A 118 -24.88 -42.50 1.23
C VAL A 118 -25.29 -42.96 2.63
N LEU A 119 -24.86 -42.26 3.69
CA LEU A 119 -25.26 -42.56 5.07
C LEU A 119 -26.79 -42.50 5.23
N ASN A 120 -27.45 -41.47 4.69
CA ASN A 120 -28.90 -41.35 4.72
C ASN A 120 -29.62 -42.47 3.93
N SER A 121 -28.99 -43.02 2.89
CA SER A 121 -29.55 -44.16 2.13
C SER A 121 -29.45 -45.48 2.90
N PHE A 122 -28.39 -45.67 3.70
CA PHE A 122 -28.23 -46.82 4.60
C PHE A 122 -29.15 -46.72 5.83
N ILE A 123 -29.51 -45.51 6.24
CA ILE A 123 -30.52 -45.23 7.24
C ILE A 123 -31.88 -45.01 6.52
N SER A 124 -32.35 -46.00 5.76
CA SER A 124 -33.79 -46.07 5.44
C SER A 124 -34.54 -46.49 6.71
N PRO A 125 -35.66 -45.85 7.08
CA PRO A 125 -36.33 -46.12 8.33
C PRO A 125 -36.96 -47.50 8.30
N SER A 126 -36.25 -48.50 8.82
CA SER A 126 -36.94 -49.59 9.50
C SER A 126 -37.68 -48.94 10.66
N SER A 127 -39.01 -48.91 10.54
CA SER A 127 -39.97 -48.51 11.55
C SER A 127 -39.49 -48.82 12.98
N CYS A 128 -39.19 -47.76 13.74
CA CYS A 128 -39.47 -47.62 15.16
C CYS A 128 -39.08 -46.19 15.61
N ASP A 129 -40.14 -45.41 15.86
CA ASP A 129 -40.30 -44.25 16.74
C ASP A 129 -39.21 -43.17 16.87
N GLU A 130 -39.70 -41.93 16.77
CA GLU A 130 -39.02 -40.66 17.02
C GLU A 130 -38.11 -40.69 18.25
N VAL A 131 -36.86 -40.24 18.10
CA VAL A 131 -36.20 -39.16 18.87
C VAL A 131 -34.88 -38.83 18.14
N GLY A 132 -34.61 -37.56 17.81
CA GLY A 132 -33.26 -37.19 17.36
C GLY A 132 -33.10 -35.79 16.79
N ASN A 133 -33.11 -34.80 17.67
CA ASN A 133 -32.72 -33.42 17.38
C ASN A 133 -31.32 -33.36 16.72
N ALA A 134 -31.25 -32.98 15.45
CA ALA A 134 -30.01 -32.61 14.80
C ALA A 134 -30.11 -31.15 14.37
N ASN A 135 -29.43 -30.27 15.13
CA ASN A 135 -29.21 -28.87 14.77
C ASN A 135 -28.73 -28.77 13.32
N LEU A 136 -29.63 -28.37 12.43
CA LEU A 136 -29.28 -27.85 11.11
C LEU A 136 -28.63 -26.48 11.32
N ILE A 137 -27.33 -26.45 11.63
CA ILE A 137 -26.55 -25.22 11.56
C ILE A 137 -26.60 -24.79 10.10
N SER A 138 -27.25 -23.65 9.85
CA SER A 138 -27.47 -23.15 8.50
C SER A 138 -26.11 -22.87 7.84
N LYS A 139 -26.01 -23.10 6.52
CA LYS A 139 -24.79 -22.76 5.75
C LYS A 139 -24.30 -21.33 6.01
N HIS A 140 -25.25 -20.44 6.29
CA HIS A 140 -25.02 -19.04 6.61
C HIS A 140 -24.27 -18.85 7.94
N ASP A 141 -24.49 -19.71 8.93
CA ASP A 141 -23.86 -19.60 10.24
C ASP A 141 -22.38 -20.03 10.20
N LEU A 142 -22.05 -21.06 9.42
CA LEU A 142 -20.66 -21.50 9.23
C LEU A 142 -19.82 -20.48 8.46
N GLU A 143 -20.42 -19.80 7.48
CA GLU A 143 -19.73 -18.76 6.70
C GLU A 143 -19.50 -17.50 7.55
N ARG A 144 -20.44 -17.19 8.45
CA ARG A 144 -20.35 -16.08 9.41
C ARG A 144 -19.31 -16.34 10.51
N GLU A 145 -19.28 -17.55 11.07
CA GLU A 145 -18.27 -17.97 12.06
C GLU A 145 -16.85 -18.03 11.45
N PHE A 146 -16.71 -18.50 10.22
CA PHE A 146 -15.43 -18.51 9.50
C PHE A 146 -14.92 -17.10 9.21
N TYR A 147 -15.79 -16.17 8.77
CA TYR A 147 -15.42 -14.76 8.58
C TYR A 147 -15.13 -14.04 9.92
N ALA A 148 -15.87 -14.35 10.99
CA ALA A 148 -15.61 -13.83 12.32
C ALA A 148 -14.25 -14.30 12.87
N SER A 149 -13.83 -15.52 12.56
CA SER A 149 -12.51 -16.04 12.92
C SER A 149 -11.38 -15.40 12.11
N LEU A 150 -11.61 -15.09 10.83
CA LEU A 150 -10.63 -14.42 9.96
C LEU A 150 -10.44 -12.93 10.32
N ILE A 151 -11.47 -12.28 10.87
CA ILE A 151 -11.45 -10.86 11.29
C ILE A 151 -11.17 -10.72 12.81
N GLY A 152 -11.37 -11.78 13.60
CA GLY A 152 -11.32 -11.80 15.07
C GLY A 152 -9.92 -11.94 15.71
N GLY A 153 -8.84 -11.84 14.93
CA GLY A 153 -7.46 -11.81 15.44
C GLY A 153 -6.95 -10.43 15.83
N GLY A 154 -7.83 -9.41 15.94
CA GLY A 154 -7.50 -8.03 16.27
C GLY A 154 -7.93 -7.65 17.69
N GLY A 155 -7.44 -8.34 18.71
CA GLY A 155 -7.67 -8.00 20.12
C GLY A 155 -6.49 -7.27 20.74
N ALA A 156 -6.71 -5.99 21.06
CA ALA A 156 -5.99 -5.15 22.04
C ALA A 156 -4.72 -4.39 21.60
N PHE A 157 -4.89 -3.32 20.82
CA PHE A 157 -4.14 -2.07 21.07
C PHE A 157 -5.00 -1.20 21.99
N GLY A 158 -4.90 -1.48 23.28
CA GLY A 158 -5.52 -0.74 24.37
C GLY A 158 -4.54 -0.60 25.52
N GLY A 159 -3.33 -0.12 25.23
CA GLY A 159 -2.42 0.42 26.23
C GLY A 159 -2.75 1.90 26.40
N GLN A 160 -3.34 2.24 27.55
CA GLN A 160 -3.42 3.62 28.02
C GLN A 160 -2.00 4.11 28.29
N ASP A 161 -1.38 4.76 27.32
CA ASP A 161 -0.27 5.67 27.56
C ASP A 161 -0.51 6.90 26.69
N GLY A 162 -0.91 7.98 27.35
CA GLY A 162 -1.19 9.26 26.72
C GLY A 162 0.07 9.82 26.07
N TYR A 163 0.04 9.94 24.74
CA TYR A 163 0.92 10.83 24.01
C TYR A 163 0.11 12.05 23.56
N ASP A 164 0.38 13.17 24.22
CA ASP A 164 -0.15 14.48 23.89
C ASP A 164 0.26 14.89 22.46
N PHE A 165 -0.68 14.85 21.53
CA PHE A 165 -0.47 15.25 20.14
C PHE A 165 -0.59 16.78 19.92
N PHE A 166 -1.04 17.54 20.92
CA PHE A 166 -1.04 19.01 20.88
C PHE A 166 -0.13 19.57 21.98
N GLY A 167 1.18 19.50 21.73
CA GLY A 167 2.18 20.19 22.52
C GLY A 167 2.03 21.70 22.46
N ARG A 168 1.66 22.28 23.61
CA ARG A 168 2.02 23.60 24.14
C ARG A 168 2.71 24.57 23.18
N SER A 169 1.98 25.64 22.82
CA SER A 169 2.57 26.93 22.49
C SER A 169 3.10 27.56 23.78
N VAL A 170 4.41 27.76 23.86
CA VAL A 170 5.06 28.57 24.91
C VAL A 170 4.92 30.05 24.58
N SER A 171 4.49 30.84 25.57
CA SER A 171 4.84 32.27 25.72
C SER A 171 6.04 32.37 26.67
#